data_AF-A0A5P9HAJ6-F1
#
_entry.id   AF-A0A5P9HAJ6-F1
#
_cell.length_a   1.000
_cell.length_b   1.000
_cell.length_c   1.000
_cell.angle_alpha   90.00
_cell.angle_beta   90.00
_cell.angle_gamma   90.00
#
_symmetry.space_group_name_H-M   'P 1'
#
loop_
_entity.id
_entity.type
_entity.pdbx_description
1 polymer ?
#
loop_
_entity_poly.entity_id
_entity_poly.type
_entity_poly.pdbx_seq_one_letter_code
_entity_poly.pdbx_strand_id
1 'polypeptide(L)'
;MSMKWTPRHSRSLASLLHAGCSTAECAEALEVCETTIRRHRKRRVVQDRLGALRAKDLADEYYEGVAAVSEDECPYHGAAITARCWWMAGFHDAQRGMA
;
A
#
# COMPACT_ATOMS: atom_id res chain seq x y z
N MET A 1 -33.04 -9.67 5.58
CA MET A 1 -32.46 -10.08 4.28
C MET A 1 -30.94 -10.06 4.41
N SER A 2 -30.24 -11.14 4.06
CA SER A 2 -28.77 -11.20 4.15
C SER A 2 -28.15 -10.68 2.85
N MET A 3 -27.44 -9.55 2.92
CA MET A 3 -26.74 -8.98 1.76
C MET A 3 -25.57 -9.88 1.35
N LYS A 4 -25.43 -10.15 0.04
CA LYS A 4 -24.32 -10.95 -0.48
C LYS A 4 -23.04 -10.09 -0.52
N TRP A 5 -21.99 -10.54 0.17
CA TRP A 5 -20.70 -9.85 0.12
C TRP A 5 -20.04 -9.98 -1.26
N THR A 6 -19.72 -8.86 -1.91
CA THR A 6 -19.20 -8.83 -3.28
C THR A 6 -17.72 -8.45 -3.33
N PRO A 7 -17.02 -8.70 -4.45
CA PRO A 7 -15.67 -8.18 -4.67
C PRO A 7 -15.56 -6.66 -4.58
N ARG A 8 -16.64 -5.93 -4.87
CA ARG A 8 -16.73 -4.46 -4.72
C ARG A 8 -16.65 -4.08 -3.24
N HIS A 9 -17.40 -4.73 -2.37
CA HIS A 9 -17.32 -4.49 -0.92
C HIS A 9 -15.90 -4.73 -0.39
N SER A 10 -15.21 -5.78 -0.85
CA SER A 10 -13.81 -6.01 -0.48
C SER A 10 -12.86 -4.91 -0.96
N ARG A 11 -13.13 -4.24 -2.10
CA ARG A 11 -12.31 -3.13 -2.59
C ARG A 11 -12.53 -1.89 -1.74
N SER A 12 -13.80 -1.55 -1.53
CA SER A 12 -14.19 -0.40 -0.73
C SER A 12 -13.70 -0.56 0.71
N LEU A 13 -13.84 -1.73 1.33
CA LEU A 13 -13.32 -2.00 2.67
C LEU A 13 -11.81 -1.83 2.76
N ALA A 14 -11.03 -2.36 1.80
CA ALA A 14 -9.58 -2.18 1.81
C ALA A 14 -9.18 -0.71 1.68
N SER A 15 -9.90 0.06 0.86
CA SER A 15 -9.65 1.50 0.66
C SER A 15 -9.99 2.32 1.91
N LEU A 16 -11.12 2.03 2.57
CA LEU A 16 -11.51 2.68 3.82
C LEU A 16 -10.53 2.39 4.96
N LEU A 17 -10.10 1.12 5.10
CA LEU A 17 -9.09 0.74 6.10
C LEU A 17 -7.73 1.39 5.82
N HIS A 18 -7.39 1.57 4.55
CA HIS A 18 -6.17 2.27 4.14
C HIS A 18 -6.23 3.76 4.49
N ALA A 19 -7.37 4.40 4.29
CA ALA A 19 -7.65 5.78 4.71
C ALA A 19 -7.77 5.98 6.23
N GLY A 20 -7.57 4.93 7.04
CA GLY A 20 -7.61 5.00 8.49
C GLY A 20 -9.02 4.93 9.11
N CYS A 21 -10.07 4.65 8.32
CA CYS A 21 -11.42 4.53 8.85
C CYS A 21 -11.53 3.41 9.90
N SER A 22 -12.24 3.72 10.98
CA SER A 22 -12.62 2.78 12.03
C SER A 22 -13.59 1.71 11.52
N THR A 23 -13.81 0.68 12.34
CA THR A 23 -14.77 -0.39 12.00
C THR A 23 -16.21 0.12 11.90
N ALA A 24 -16.57 1.09 12.74
CA ALA A 24 -17.90 1.71 12.73
C ALA A 24 -18.11 2.55 11.46
N GLU A 25 -17.14 3.40 11.09
CA GLU A 25 -17.21 4.18 9.85
C GLU A 25 -17.24 3.29 8.59
N CYS A 26 -16.47 2.19 8.59
CA CYS A 26 -16.53 1.20 7.50
C CYS A 26 -17.89 0.50 7.40
N ALA A 27 -18.54 0.25 8.54
CA ALA A 27 -19.84 -0.41 8.62
C ALA A 27 -20.93 0.51 8.08
N GLU A 28 -20.92 1.77 8.50
CA GLU A 28 -21.79 2.82 8.00
C GLU A 28 -21.62 3.03 6.49
N ALA A 29 -20.39 3.23 6.02
CA ALA A 29 -20.09 3.49 4.60
C ALA A 29 -20.46 2.33 3.66
N LEU A 30 -20.53 1.11 4.17
CA LEU A 30 -20.88 -0.08 3.39
C LEU A 30 -22.29 -0.59 3.67
N GLU A 31 -23.06 0.12 4.51
CA GLU A 31 -24.43 -0.24 4.91
C GLU A 31 -24.53 -1.69 5.43
N VAL A 32 -23.56 -2.09 6.25
CA VAL A 32 -23.50 -3.43 6.87
C VAL A 32 -23.21 -3.32 8.36
N CYS A 33 -23.49 -4.36 9.14
CA CYS A 33 -23.16 -4.36 10.56
C CYS A 33 -21.64 -4.48 10.80
N GLU A 34 -21.16 -3.90 11.91
CA GLU A 34 -19.75 -3.99 12.32
C GLU A 34 -19.22 -5.42 12.40
N THR A 35 -20.03 -6.36 12.86
CA THR A 35 -19.64 -7.78 12.94
C THR A 35 -19.26 -8.33 11.56
N THR A 36 -19.96 -7.90 10.51
CA THR A 36 -19.63 -8.25 9.12
C THR A 36 -18.29 -7.65 8.72
N ILE A 37 -18.05 -6.37 9.03
CA ILE A 37 -16.76 -5.72 8.77
C ILE A 37 -15.62 -6.47 9.49
N ARG A 38 -15.75 -6.76 10.79
CA ARG A 38 -14.74 -7.49 11.58
C ARG A 38 -14.41 -8.84 10.97
N ARG A 39 -15.42 -9.59 10.52
CA ARG A 39 -15.25 -10.88 9.83
C ARG A 39 -14.52 -10.73 8.50
N HIS A 40 -14.86 -9.71 7.71
CA HIS A 40 -14.33 -9.54 6.36
C HIS A 40 -12.96 -8.84 6.34
N ARG A 41 -12.64 -8.02 7.34
CA ARG A 41 -11.32 -7.39 7.52
C ARG A 41 -10.19 -8.41 7.52
N LYS A 42 -10.38 -9.57 8.15
CA LYS A 42 -9.36 -10.63 8.23
C LYS A 42 -9.27 -11.50 6.97
N ARG A 43 -10.14 -11.33 5.98
CA ARG A 43 -10.09 -12.14 4.75
C ARG A 43 -8.89 -11.75 3.91
N ARG A 44 -8.21 -12.77 3.37
CA ARG A 44 -7.04 -12.61 2.50
C ARG A 44 -7.24 -11.58 1.38
N VAL A 45 -8.37 -11.61 0.68
CA VAL A 45 -8.68 -10.64 -0.40
C VAL A 45 -8.68 -9.17 0.04
N VAL A 46 -9.02 -8.88 1.31
CA VAL A 46 -8.99 -7.51 1.85
C VAL A 46 -7.57 -7.15 2.26
N GLN A 47 -6.86 -8.08 2.91
CA GLN A 47 -5.47 -7.88 3.34
C GLN A 47 -4.51 -7.72 2.16
N ASP A 48 -4.62 -8.55 1.13
CA ASP A 48 -3.80 -8.47 -0.09
C ASP A 48 -3.96 -7.09 -0.76
N ARG A 49 -5.19 -6.57 -0.79
CA ARG A 49 -5.49 -5.24 -1.36
C ARG A 49 -4.97 -4.11 -0.49
N LEU A 50 -5.13 -4.21 0.82
CA LEU A 50 -4.58 -3.23 1.76
C LEU A 50 -3.05 -3.18 1.66
N GLY A 51 -2.40 -4.35 1.52
CA GLY A 51 -0.97 -4.45 1.27
C GLY A 51 -0.55 -3.79 -0.04
N ALA A 52 -1.29 -4.03 -1.12
CA ALA A 52 -1.02 -3.39 -2.41
C ALA A 52 -1.15 -1.86 -2.38
N LEU A 53 -2.14 -1.32 -1.65
CA LEU A 53 -2.28 0.13 -1.48
C LEU A 53 -1.11 0.73 -0.70
N ARG A 54 -0.71 0.11 0.41
CA ARG A 54 0.46 0.56 1.19
C ARG A 54 1.77 0.48 0.41
N ALA A 55 1.94 -0.57 -0.39
CA ALA A 55 3.10 -0.72 -1.27
C ALA A 55 3.12 0.37 -2.35
N LYS A 56 1.95 0.81 -2.83
CA LYS A 56 1.83 1.93 -3.76
C LYS A 56 2.26 3.24 -3.08
N ASP A 57 1.74 3.56 -1.90
CA ASP A 57 2.13 4.78 -1.17
C ASP A 57 3.64 4.84 -0.92
N LEU A 58 4.24 3.72 -0.53
CA LEU A 58 5.69 3.62 -0.34
C LEU A 58 6.46 3.85 -1.64
N ALA A 59 5.94 3.36 -2.78
CA ALA A 59 6.54 3.61 -4.08
C ALA A 59 6.40 5.08 -4.47
N ASP A 60 5.23 5.69 -4.26
CA ASP A 60 4.97 7.09 -4.56
C ASP A 60 5.88 8.01 -3.71
N GLU A 61 5.99 7.77 -2.39
CA GLU A 61 6.92 8.47 -1.49
C GLU A 61 8.39 8.33 -1.94
N TYR A 62 8.77 7.12 -2.35
CA TYR A 62 10.11 6.86 -2.87
C TYR A 62 10.39 7.65 -4.16
N TYR A 63 9.46 7.64 -5.12
CA TYR A 63 9.64 8.39 -6.37
C TYR A 63 9.65 9.90 -6.14
N GLU A 64 8.82 10.42 -5.23
CA GLU A 64 8.86 11.84 -4.85
C GLU A 64 10.19 12.22 -4.19
N GLY A 65 10.70 11.38 -3.29
CA GLY A 65 12.01 11.59 -2.66
C GLY A 65 13.19 11.50 -3.65
N VAL A 66 13.13 10.59 -4.62
CA VAL A 66 14.17 10.45 -5.65
C VAL A 66 14.11 11.60 -6.67
N ALA A 67 12.92 12.07 -7.03
CA ALA A 67 12.76 13.24 -7.91
C ALA A 67 13.30 14.54 -7.28
N ALA A 68 13.48 14.57 -5.96
CA ALA A 68 14.07 15.71 -5.25
C ALA A 68 15.61 15.74 -5.27
N VAL A 69 16.27 14.66 -5.70
CA VAL A 69 17.73 14.62 -5.86
C VAL A 69 18.08 15.14 -7.25
N SER A 70 18.84 16.23 -7.32
CA SER A 70 19.24 16.82 -8.60
C SER A 70 20.09 15.83 -9.42
N GLU A 71 20.03 15.94 -10.75
CA GLU A 71 20.82 15.07 -11.63
C GLU A 71 22.32 15.12 -11.30
N ASP A 72 22.81 16.25 -10.80
CA ASP A 72 24.21 16.48 -10.46
C ASP A 72 24.69 15.75 -9.19
N GLU A 73 23.78 15.24 -8.34
CA GLU A 73 24.12 14.57 -7.08
C GLU A 73 24.05 13.03 -7.14
N CYS A 74 23.61 12.47 -8.28
CA CYS A 74 23.52 11.02 -8.47
C CYS A 74 24.84 10.45 -9.05
N PRO A 75 25.63 9.67 -8.29
CA PRO A 75 26.90 9.12 -8.79
C PRO A 75 26.75 8.06 -9.90
N TYR A 76 25.51 7.71 -10.28
CA TYR A 76 25.17 6.67 -11.25
C TYR A 76 24.58 7.22 -12.56
N HIS A 77 24.68 8.54 -12.80
CA HIS A 77 24.02 9.23 -13.91
C HIS A 77 24.38 8.75 -15.33
N GLY A 78 25.49 8.04 -15.52
CA GLY A 78 25.93 7.55 -16.83
C GLY A 78 25.45 6.15 -17.21
N ALA A 79 24.83 5.39 -16.30
CA ALA A 79 24.46 4.01 -16.54
C ALA A 79 22.95 3.88 -16.59
N ALA A 80 22.35 4.11 -17.77
CA ALA A 80 20.96 3.82 -18.12
C ALA A 80 20.06 3.67 -16.88
N ILE A 81 19.73 4.80 -16.24
CA ILE A 81 18.88 4.87 -15.05
C ILE A 81 17.46 4.47 -15.48
N THR A 82 17.28 3.18 -15.66
CA THR A 82 16.02 2.53 -15.39
C THR A 82 15.94 2.43 -13.87
N ALA A 83 14.74 2.45 -13.29
CA ALA A 83 14.44 2.40 -11.84
C ALA A 83 15.15 1.29 -11.02
N ARG A 84 16.01 0.48 -11.65
CA ARG A 84 16.76 -0.66 -11.15
C ARG A 84 18.07 -0.30 -10.41
N CYS A 85 18.72 0.82 -10.72
CA CYS A 85 20.02 1.17 -10.10
C CYS A 85 19.89 1.48 -8.60
N TRP A 86 18.82 2.16 -8.20
CA TRP A 86 18.59 2.53 -6.81
C TRP A 86 17.84 1.44 -6.02
N TRP A 87 17.05 0.59 -6.69
CA TRP A 87 16.47 -0.60 -6.05
C TRP A 87 17.56 -1.53 -5.51
N MET A 88 18.70 -1.66 -6.23
CA MET A 88 19.86 -2.39 -5.74
C MET A 88 20.53 -1.68 -4.55
N ALA A 89 20.68 -0.36 -4.57
CA ALA A 89 21.30 0.39 -3.47
C ALA A 89 20.47 0.32 -2.17
N GLY A 90 19.16 0.60 -2.25
CA GLY A 90 18.27 0.51 -1.09
C GLY A 90 18.09 -0.93 -0.58
N PHE A 91 18.06 -1.93 -1.47
CA PHE A 91 18.02 -3.34 -1.09
C PHE A 91 19.31 -3.80 -0.39
N HIS A 92 20.48 -3.33 -0.85
CA HIS A 92 21.76 -3.65 -0.22
C HIS A 92 21.94 -2.99 1.16
N ASP A 93 21.47 -1.75 1.34
CA ASP A 93 21.51 -1.08 2.64
C ASP A 93 20.53 -1.72 3.64
N ALA A 94 19.34 -2.13 3.19
CA ALA A 94 18.41 -2.90 4.00
C ALA A 94 18.99 -4.26 4.46
N GLN A 95 19.84 -4.89 3.65
CA GLN A 95 20.56 -6.12 4.02
C GLN A 95 21.73 -5.88 4.99
N ARG A 96 22.40 -4.72 4.93
CA ARG A 96 23.52 -4.37 5.82
C ARG A 96 23.07 -3.92 7.22
N GLY A 97 21.85 -3.42 7.37
CA GLY A 97 21.25 -3.09 8.66
C GLY A 97 20.67 -4.29 9.43
N MET A 98 20.75 -5.50 8.87
CA MET A 98 20.31 -6.77 9.49
C MET A 98 21.50 -7.70 9.85
N ALA A 99 22.64 -7.11 10.20
CA ALA A 99 23.80 -7.81 10.75
C ALA A 99 24.00 -7.48 12.23
#